data_AF-A0A0J8B0L2-F1
#
_entry.id   AF-A0A0J8B0L2-F1
#
_cell.length_a   1.000
_cell.length_b   1.000
_cell.length_c   1.000
_cell.angle_alpha   90.00
_cell.angle_beta   90.00
_cell.angle_gamma   90.00
#
_symmetry.space_group_name_H-M   'P 1'
#
loop_
_entity.id
_entity.type
_entity.pdbx_description
1 polymer ?
#
loop_
_entity_poly.entity_id
_entity_poly.type
_entity_poly.pdbx_seq_one_letter_code
_entity_poly.pdbx_strand_id
1 'polypeptide(L)' 'MDWYISRTALASVYVSTELFLLTDRSKRQTGTWQFLDDRLGDMSGMTLLPNQMWRYAQSATSLLLNSAGRVGSAFVAK' A
#
# COMPACT_ATOMS: atom_id res chain seq x y z
N MET A 1 9.32 9.43 2.57
CA MET A 1 8.48 9.43 1.35
C MET A 1 9.37 9.86 0.20
N ASP A 2 9.41 9.08 -0.87
CA ASP A 2 10.10 9.49 -2.08
C ASP A 2 9.34 10.66 -2.71
N TRP A 3 10.07 11.73 -3.03
CA TRP A 3 9.56 12.95 -3.66
C TRP A 3 8.77 12.69 -4.93
N TYR A 4 9.21 11.73 -5.75
CA TYR A 4 8.51 11.37 -6.98
C TYR A 4 7.21 10.64 -6.69
N ILE A 5 7.18 9.78 -5.67
CA ILE A 5 5.97 9.06 -5.29
C ILE A 5 4.90 10.05 -4.83
N SER A 6 5.26 11.06 -4.02
CA SER A 6 4.30 12.09 -3.59
C SER A 6 3.70 12.87 -4.77
N ARG A 7 4.51 13.20 -5.78
CA ARG A 7 4.04 13.92 -6.97
C ARG A 7 3.17 13.07 -7.88
N THR A 8 3.61 11.85 -8.19
CA THR A 8 2.87 10.94 -9.05
C THR A 8 1.52 10.60 -8.42
N ALA A 9 1.50 10.38 -7.11
CA ALA A 9 0.27 10.10 -6.39
C ALA A 9 -0.67 11.33 -6.33
N LEU A 10 -0.15 12.55 -6.15
CA LEU A 10 -0.99 13.75 -6.21
C LEU A 10 -1.56 13.97 -7.61
N ALA A 11 -0.74 13.78 -8.65
CA ALA A 11 -1.16 13.90 -10.04
C ALA A 11 -2.23 12.86 -10.42
N SER A 12 -2.09 11.61 -9.94
CA SER A 12 -3.09 10.57 -10.21
C SER A 12 -4.43 10.87 -9.55
N VAL A 13 -4.42 11.34 -8.29
CA VAL A 13 -5.64 11.79 -7.60
C VAL A 13 -6.30 12.91 -8.39
N TYR A 14 -5.54 13.97 -8.74
CA TYR A 14 -6.07 15.11 -9.48
C TYR A 14 -6.73 14.71 -10.80
N VAL A 15 -6.02 13.97 -11.67
CA VAL A 15 -6.53 13.56 -12.98
C VAL A 15 -7.75 12.65 -12.85
N SER A 16 -7.75 11.72 -11.89
CA SER A 16 -8.89 10.83 -11.67
C SER A 16 -10.12 11.58 -11.16
N THR A 17 -9.94 12.55 -10.26
CA THR A 17 -11.02 13.39 -9.75
C THR A 17 -11.58 14.30 -10.84
N GLU A 18 -10.75 14.88 -11.70
CA GLU A 18 -11.19 15.69 -12.84
C GLU A 18 -12.01 14.86 -13.84
N LEU A 19 -11.56 13.63 -14.14
CA LEU A 19 -12.31 12.74 -15.02
C LEU A 19 -13.68 12.34 -14.42
N PHE A 20 -13.72 12.06 -13.12
CA PHE A 20 -14.96 11.72 -12.41
C PHE A 20 -15.92 12.91 -12.36
N LEU A 21 -15.39 14.11 -12.11
CA LEU A 21 -16.13 15.37 -12.06
C LEU A 21 -16.92 15.63 -13.36
N LEU A 22 -16.33 15.32 -14.52
CA LEU A 22 -17.00 15.48 -15.82
C LEU A 22 -18.24 14.58 -15.98
N THR A 23 -18.26 13.45 -15.25
CA THR A 23 -19.34 12.47 -15.30
C THR A 23 -20.35 12.61 -14.14
N ASP A 24 -20.00 13.39 -13.12
CA ASP A 24 -20.82 13.54 -11.92
C ASP A 24 -22.07 14.40 -12.18
N ARG A 25 -23.25 13.79 -11.96
CA ARG A 25 -24.56 14.45 -12.05
C ARG A 25 -25.18 14.71 -10.68
N SER A 26 -24.46 14.44 -9.59
CA SER A 26 -24.98 14.64 -8.25
C SER A 26 -25.17 16.13 -7.92
N LYS A 27 -26.08 16.44 -6.99
CA LYS A 27 -26.29 17.82 -6.54
C LYS A 27 -25.00 18.34 -5.90
N ARG A 28 -24.49 19.46 -6.41
CA ARG A 28 -23.24 20.10 -5.93
C ARG A 28 -22.02 19.17 -5.98
N GLN A 29 -22.01 18.16 -6.85
CA GLN A 29 -20.86 17.25 -7.05
C GLN A 29 -20.44 16.51 -5.77
N THR A 30 -21.39 16.22 -4.88
CA THR A 30 -21.14 15.42 -3.66
C THR A 30 -20.46 14.09 -3.95
N GLY A 31 -20.73 13.46 -5.10
CA GLY A 31 -20.07 12.22 -5.50
C GLY A 31 -18.58 12.44 -5.75
N THR A 32 -18.23 13.54 -6.39
CA THR A 32 -16.82 13.91 -6.65
C THR A 32 -16.06 14.17 -5.35
N TRP A 33 -16.67 14.86 -4.38
CA TRP A 33 -16.03 15.12 -3.08
C TRP A 33 -15.81 13.84 -2.27
N GLN A 34 -16.78 12.92 -2.29
CA GLN A 34 -16.65 11.60 -1.68
C GLN A 34 -15.51 10.81 -2.35
N PHE A 35 -15.48 10.77 -3.69
CA PHE A 35 -14.44 10.08 -4.45
C PHE A 35 -13.04 10.64 -4.17
N LEU A 36 -12.91 11.95 -4.03
CA LEU A 36 -11.65 12.60 -3.68
C LEU A 36 -11.16 12.18 -2.28
N ASP A 37 -12.05 12.13 -1.29
CA ASP A 37 -11.72 11.73 0.08
C ASP A 37 -11.24 10.28 0.14
N ASP A 38 -11.93 9.37 -0.56
CA ASP A 38 -11.54 7.96 -0.68
C ASP A 38 -10.12 7.82 -1.28
N ARG A 39 -9.82 8.57 -2.35
CA ARG A 39 -8.51 8.53 -3.03
C ARG A 39 -7.37 9.12 -2.18
N LEU A 40 -7.65 10.15 -1.38
CA LEU A 40 -6.68 10.70 -0.42
C LEU A 40 -6.41 9.70 0.72
N GLY A 41 -7.44 9.00 1.18
CA GLY A 41 -7.32 7.88 2.11
C GLY A 41 -6.40 6.79 1.55
N ASP A 42 -6.61 6.38 0.31
CA ASP A 42 -5.80 5.38 -0.38
C ASP A 42 -4.31 5.79 -0.48
N MET A 43 -4.01 7.06 -0.78
CA MET A 43 -2.62 7.58 -0.80
C MET A 43 -1.92 7.45 0.55
N SER A 44 -2.64 7.72 1.64
CA SER A 44 -2.08 7.63 2.99
C SER A 44 -1.69 6.19 3.35
N GLY A 45 -2.46 5.19 2.88
CA GLY A 45 -2.15 3.77 3.04
C GLY A 45 -1.03 3.28 2.12
N MET A 46 -0.98 3.75 0.88
CA MET A 46 -0.01 3.31 -0.13
C MET A 46 1.44 3.63 0.25
N THR A 47 1.63 4.73 0.98
CA THR A 47 2.89 5.16 1.61
C THR A 47 3.54 4.08 2.49
N LEU A 48 2.73 3.24 3.13
CA LEU A 48 3.21 2.20 4.04
C LEU A 48 3.63 0.91 3.31
N LEU A 49 3.13 0.67 2.10
CA LEU A 49 3.27 -0.64 1.44
C LEU A 49 4.72 -1.04 1.15
N PRO A 50 5.60 -0.21 0.56
CA PRO A 50 6.95 -0.67 0.21
C PRO A 50 7.82 -0.95 1.44
N ASN A 51 7.72 -0.09 2.45
CA ASN A 51 8.54 -0.19 3.66
C ASN A 51 8.11 -1.34 4.56
N GLN A 52 6.81 -1.63 4.62
CA GLN A 52 6.31 -2.74 5.44
C GLN A 52 6.47 -4.08 4.72
N MET A 53 6.26 -4.15 3.40
CA MET A 53 6.38 -5.39 2.63
C MET A 53 7.78 -6.01 2.72
N TRP A 54 8.83 -5.20 2.64
CA TRP A 54 10.21 -5.69 2.78
C TRP A 54 10.48 -6.23 4.19
N ARG A 55 9.94 -5.60 5.23
CA ARG A 55 10.05 -6.06 6.61
C ARG A 55 9.27 -7.36 6.83
N TYR A 56 8.09 -7.51 6.23
CA TYR A 56 7.33 -8.74 6.28
C TYR A 56 8.07 -9.90 5.59
N ALA A 57 8.66 -9.66 4.41
CA ALA A 57 9.47 -10.66 3.71
C ALA A 57 10.64 -11.15 4.57
N GLN A 58 11.42 -10.24 5.16
CA GLN A 58 12.53 -10.62 6.06
C GLN A 58 12.05 -11.38 7.30
N SER A 59 10.92 -10.98 7.89
CA SER A 59 10.36 -11.67 9.05
C SER A 59 9.92 -13.09 8.71
N ALA A 60 9.33 -13.31 7.54
CA ALA A 60 8.97 -14.64 7.06
C ALA A 60 10.20 -15.51 6.78
N THR A 61 11.23 -14.97 6.13
CA THR A 61 12.48 -15.70 5.85
C THR A 61 13.19 -16.13 7.13
N SER A 62 13.27 -15.26 8.13
CA SER A 62 13.89 -15.60 9.42
C SER A 62 13.12 -16.68 10.20
N LEU A 63 11.78 -16.70 10.15
CA LEU A 63 10.98 -17.78 10.72
C LEU A 63 11.25 -19.11 10.02
N LEU A 64 11.35 -19.12 8.68
CA LEU A 64 11.65 -20.32 7.90
C LEU A 64 13.07 -20.85 8.18
N LEU A 65 14.07 -19.98 8.26
CA LEU A 65 15.44 -20.36 8.58
C LEU A 65 15.58 -20.89 10.02
N ASN A 66 14.95 -20.22 10.99
CA ASN A 66 15.00 -20.63 12.40
C ASN A 66 14.23 -21.93 12.66
N SER A 67 13.11 -22.17 11.96
CA SER A 67 12.39 -23.44 12.03
C SER A 67 13.15 -24.58 11.37
N ALA A 68 13.80 -24.35 10.22
CA ALA A 68 14.66 -25.35 9.57
C ALA A 68 15.86 -25.75 10.44
N GLY A 69 16.51 -24.79 11.11
CA GLY A 69 17.63 -25.07 12.03
C GLY A 69 17.23 -25.95 13.22
N ARG A 70 16.04 -25.73 13.79
CA ARG A 70 15.52 -26.55 14.91
C ARG A 70 15.20 -27.99 14.50
N VAL A 71 14.72 -28.22 13.27
CA VAL A 71 14.47 -29.57 12.75
C VAL A 71 15.78 -30.29 12.42
N GLY A 72 16.77 -29.59 11.86
CA GLY A 72 18.11 -30.15 11.59
C GLY A 72 18.83 -30.61 12.87
N SER A 73 18.76 -29.82 13.94
CA SER A 73 19.34 -30.21 15.24
C SER A 73 18.66 -31.41 15.90
N ALA A 74 17.38 -31.67 15.59
CA ALA A 74 16.66 -32.83 16.09
C ALA A 74 17.03 -34.13 15.36
N PHE A 75 17.53 -34.05 14.12
CA PHE A 75 17.97 -35.20 13.32
C PHE A 75 19.46 -35.53 13.49
N VAL A 76 20.32 -34.55 13.81
CA VAL A 76 21.77 -34.74 14.02
C VAL A 76 22.11 -35.30 15.42
N ALA A 77 21.18 -35.23 16.38
CA ALA A 77 21.39 -35.72 17.75
C ALA A 77 21.00 -37.20 17.97
N LYS A 78 20.79 -37.98 16.91
CA LYS A 78 20.41 -39.40 16.97
C LYS A 78 21.44 -40.26 16.22
#